data_AF-A0A954Q6I5-F1
#
_entry.id   AF-A0A954Q6I5-F1
#
_cell.length_a   1.000
_cell.length_b   1.000
_cell.length_c   1.000
_cell.angle_alpha   90.00
_cell.angle_beta   90.00
_cell.angle_gamma   90.00
#
_symmetry.space_group_name_H-M   'P 1'
#
loop_
_entity.id
_entity.type
_entity.pdbx_description
1 polymer ?
#
loop_
_entity_poly.entity_id
_entity_poly.type
_entity_poly.pdbx_seq_one_letter_code
_entity_poly.pdbx_strand_id
1 'polypeptide(L)'
;MLFSNPTVASYINGNFEPAWQSVRPVPIVNIDFGGDASVTRTLHGNIATYICNAEGHVLDILPGAYEAHTYLSQLKQLDSLYREIEAVDNPLEQLSKYHAGQLAVPREAVPLRTSLTQQQIERAQQAVNRLADSSKVVIIEKPVELVLRGEPDSGDIEKSHNSPDLNSRLQASLARDTRYNELHRRRQIHQQLATANWLTPQLLTKWLYREVLNTDLDDPYLGTREVLFSDYPFADDGR
;
A
#
# COMPACT_ATOMS: atom_id res chain seq x y z
N MET A 1 11.00 4.01 -0.12
CA MET A 1 10.22 2.90 -0.69
C MET A 1 10.20 1.73 0.28
N LEU A 2 9.04 1.06 0.45
CA LEU A 2 8.84 -0.01 1.43
C LEU A 2 9.78 -1.22 1.19
N PHE A 3 9.79 -1.77 -0.02
CA PHE A 3 10.60 -2.94 -0.37
C PHE A 3 12.10 -2.64 -0.55
N SER A 4 12.47 -1.37 -0.70
CA SER A 4 13.87 -0.94 -0.71
C SER A 4 14.42 -0.67 0.69
N ASN A 5 13.58 -0.76 1.74
CA ASN A 5 14.07 -0.68 3.11
C ASN A 5 14.89 -1.94 3.42
N PRO A 6 16.18 -1.82 3.82
CA PRO A 6 17.07 -2.97 3.95
C PRO A 6 16.59 -3.95 5.03
N THR A 7 15.97 -3.47 6.11
CA THR A 7 15.42 -4.31 7.17
C THR A 7 14.23 -5.11 6.68
N VAL A 8 13.32 -4.49 5.92
CA VAL A 8 12.16 -5.19 5.33
C VAL A 8 12.62 -6.20 4.29
N ALA A 9 13.49 -5.80 3.36
CA ALA A 9 14.02 -6.68 2.33
C ALA A 9 14.76 -7.89 2.91
N SER A 10 15.63 -7.67 3.90
CA SER A 10 16.35 -8.76 4.58
C SER A 10 15.41 -9.72 5.29
N TYR A 11 14.31 -9.23 5.89
CA TYR A 11 13.34 -10.10 6.54
C TYR A 11 12.53 -10.91 5.52
N ILE A 12 12.08 -10.28 4.43
CA ILE A 12 11.35 -10.98 3.35
C ILE A 12 12.23 -12.09 2.77
N ASN A 13 13.44 -11.77 2.33
CA ASN A 13 14.34 -12.73 1.68
C ASN A 13 14.77 -13.90 2.58
N GLY A 14 14.68 -13.74 3.89
CA GLY A 14 15.04 -14.79 4.85
C GLY A 14 13.88 -15.68 5.31
N ASN A 15 12.62 -15.26 5.08
CA ASN A 15 11.45 -15.93 5.65
C ASN A 15 10.33 -16.21 4.64
N PHE A 16 10.38 -15.63 3.44
CA PHE A 16 9.35 -15.75 2.42
C PHE A 16 9.98 -15.95 1.04
N GLU A 17 9.21 -16.54 0.13
CA GLU A 17 9.53 -16.61 -1.30
C GLU A 17 8.78 -15.49 -2.03
N PRO A 18 9.43 -14.34 -2.32
CA PRO A 18 8.74 -13.19 -2.90
C PRO A 18 8.38 -13.45 -4.37
N ALA A 19 7.11 -13.23 -4.70
CA ALA A 19 6.61 -13.21 -6.06
C ALA A 19 5.90 -11.89 -6.36
N TRP A 20 5.95 -11.44 -7.61
CA TRP A 20 5.26 -10.24 -8.08
C TRP A 20 4.38 -10.53 -9.28
N GLN A 21 3.21 -9.92 -9.30
CA GLN A 21 2.30 -9.94 -10.44
C GLN A 21 1.73 -8.54 -10.67
N SER A 22 1.79 -8.06 -11.91
CA SER A 22 1.00 -6.92 -12.34
C SER A 22 -0.41 -7.39 -12.70
N VAL A 23 -1.44 -6.83 -12.05
CA VAL A 23 -2.84 -7.24 -12.24
C VAL A 23 -3.60 -6.37 -13.23
N ARG A 24 -3.06 -5.20 -13.57
CA ARG A 24 -3.51 -4.32 -14.66
C ARG A 24 -2.41 -3.33 -15.04
N PRO A 25 -2.44 -2.74 -16.25
CA PRO A 25 -1.58 -1.60 -16.59
C PRO A 25 -1.80 -0.43 -15.63
N VAL A 26 -0.73 0.25 -15.26
CA VAL A 26 -0.81 1.48 -14.46
C VAL A 26 -1.13 2.65 -15.41
N PRO A 27 -2.17 3.46 -15.15
CA PRO A 27 -2.44 4.63 -15.96
C PRO A 27 -1.25 5.58 -15.92
N ILE A 28 -0.89 6.13 -17.08
CA ILE A 28 0.17 7.12 -17.23
C ILE A 28 -0.48 8.40 -17.74
N VAL A 29 -0.31 9.49 -17.02
CA VAL A 29 -0.66 10.83 -17.47
C VAL A 29 0.56 11.50 -18.03
N ASN A 30 0.42 12.05 -19.23
CA ASN A 30 1.36 12.99 -19.79
C ASN A 30 0.70 14.37 -19.83
N ILE A 31 1.31 15.34 -19.16
CA ILE A 31 0.88 16.75 -19.18
C ILE A 31 1.85 17.48 -20.08
N ASP A 32 1.36 18.00 -21.20
CA ASP A 32 2.11 18.88 -22.10
C ASP A 32 1.83 20.34 -21.72
N PHE A 33 2.88 21.10 -21.44
CA PHE A 33 2.82 22.53 -21.10
C PHE A 33 3.10 23.44 -22.31
N GLY A 34 3.38 22.86 -23.48
CA GLY A 34 3.88 23.57 -24.65
C GLY A 34 5.38 23.89 -24.56
N GLY A 35 6.00 24.23 -25.69
CA GLY A 35 7.42 24.61 -25.75
C GLY A 35 8.38 23.51 -25.29
N ASP A 36 8.16 22.28 -25.74
CA ASP A 36 8.93 21.05 -25.41
C ASP A 36 8.88 20.61 -23.93
N ALA A 37 8.09 21.28 -23.09
CA ALA A 37 7.93 20.92 -21.69
C ALA A 37 6.79 19.93 -21.50
N SER A 38 7.12 18.68 -21.14
CA SER A 38 6.14 17.66 -20.77
C SER A 38 6.49 16.97 -19.45
N VAL A 39 5.46 16.57 -18.69
CA VAL A 39 5.59 15.78 -17.47
C VAL A 39 4.81 14.49 -17.62
N THR A 40 5.52 13.37 -17.63
CA THR A 40 4.92 12.04 -17.61
C THR A 40 4.94 11.48 -16.19
N ARG A 41 3.79 11.01 -15.70
CA ARG A 41 3.65 10.43 -14.37
C ARG A 41 2.64 9.29 -14.38
N THR A 42 2.84 8.30 -13.51
CA THR A 42 1.80 7.32 -13.21
C THR A 42 0.64 7.98 -12.45
N LEU A 43 -0.56 7.41 -12.56
CA LEU A 43 -1.68 7.72 -11.68
C LEU A 43 -1.95 6.49 -10.80
N HIS A 44 -1.94 6.69 -9.49
CA HIS A 44 -2.52 5.77 -8.50
C HIS A 44 -2.03 4.31 -8.64
N GLY A 45 -0.82 4.04 -8.18
CA GLY A 45 -0.35 2.68 -7.96
C GLY A 45 -0.83 2.14 -6.60
N ASN A 46 -1.79 1.21 -6.62
CA ASN A 46 -2.12 0.40 -5.45
C ASN A 46 -1.33 -0.90 -5.47
N ILE A 47 -1.11 -1.45 -4.28
CA ILE A 47 -0.44 -2.73 -4.06
C ILE A 47 -1.26 -3.55 -3.07
N ALA A 48 -1.21 -4.87 -3.18
CA ALA A 48 -1.64 -5.78 -2.14
C ALA A 48 -0.59 -6.88 -1.97
N THR A 49 -0.14 -7.10 -0.73
CA THR A 49 0.74 -8.22 -0.42
C THR A 49 -0.11 -9.37 0.09
N TYR A 50 -0.18 -10.45 -0.69
CA TYR A 50 -0.77 -11.71 -0.25
C TYR A 50 0.25 -12.54 0.50
N ILE A 51 -0.14 -13.09 1.65
CA ILE A 51 0.62 -14.11 2.35
C ILE A 51 -0.08 -15.45 2.09
N CYS A 52 0.64 -16.37 1.47
CA CYS A 52 0.12 -17.67 1.07
C CYS A 52 0.97 -18.80 1.65
N ASN A 53 0.37 -19.97 1.81
CA ASN A 53 1.10 -21.21 2.07
C ASN A 53 1.63 -21.83 0.75
N ALA A 54 2.30 -22.99 0.85
CA ALA A 54 2.91 -23.66 -0.30
C ALA A 54 1.90 -24.12 -1.38
N GLU A 55 0.65 -24.37 -1.00
CA GLU A 55 -0.44 -24.74 -1.90
C GLU A 55 -1.08 -23.52 -2.60
N GLY A 56 -0.67 -22.30 -2.24
CA GLY A 56 -1.23 -21.07 -2.78
C GLY A 56 -2.53 -20.62 -2.08
N HIS A 57 -2.86 -21.19 -0.93
CA HIS A 57 -3.96 -20.72 -0.10
C HIS A 57 -3.56 -19.46 0.66
N VAL A 58 -4.43 -18.45 0.63
CA VAL A 58 -4.23 -17.17 1.29
C VAL A 58 -4.46 -17.31 2.79
N LEU A 59 -3.44 -16.97 3.56
CA LEU A 59 -3.49 -16.85 5.02
C LEU A 59 -3.91 -15.42 5.42
N ASP A 60 -3.38 -14.41 4.74
CA ASP A 60 -3.77 -13.02 4.98
C ASP A 60 -3.34 -12.08 3.85
N ILE A 61 -3.82 -10.83 3.88
CA ILE A 61 -3.52 -9.80 2.88
C ILE A 61 -3.20 -8.46 3.56
N LEU A 62 -2.08 -7.84 3.18
CA LEU A 62 -1.71 -6.47 3.56
C LEU A 62 -2.05 -5.51 2.41
N PRO A 63 -3.09 -4.66 2.55
CA PRO A 63 -3.55 -3.80 1.46
C PRO A 63 -2.84 -2.45 1.44
N GLY A 64 -2.51 -1.94 0.27
CA GLY A 64 -1.99 -0.59 0.07
C GLY A 64 -0.56 -0.39 0.56
N ALA A 65 -0.14 0.88 0.58
CA ALA A 65 1.18 1.28 1.05
C ALA A 65 1.25 1.32 2.58
N TYR A 66 2.37 0.87 3.13
CA TYR A 66 2.62 0.82 4.57
C TYR A 66 3.91 1.54 4.97
N GLU A 67 3.92 2.06 6.19
CA GLU A 67 5.15 2.37 6.90
C GLU A 67 5.95 1.08 7.16
N ALA A 68 7.27 1.16 6.95
CA ALA A 68 8.15 -0.01 7.00
C ALA A 68 8.09 -0.77 8.34
N HIS A 69 7.98 -0.04 9.46
CA HIS A 69 7.94 -0.64 10.79
C HIS A 69 6.64 -1.43 11.03
N THR A 70 5.50 -0.87 10.63
CA THR A 70 4.18 -1.53 10.75
C THR A 70 4.11 -2.74 9.82
N TYR A 71 4.57 -2.59 8.58
CA TYR A 71 4.63 -3.69 7.62
C TYR A 71 5.47 -4.86 8.14
N LEU A 72 6.65 -4.58 8.69
CA LEU A 72 7.51 -5.62 9.27
C LEU A 72 6.86 -6.28 10.50
N SER A 73 6.18 -5.51 11.34
CA SER A 73 5.43 -6.06 12.48
C SER A 73 4.34 -7.02 12.00
N GLN A 74 3.61 -6.65 10.94
CA GLN A 74 2.59 -7.50 10.35
C GLN A 74 3.18 -8.76 9.74
N LEU A 75 4.24 -8.67 8.94
CA LEU A 75 4.90 -9.86 8.38
C LEU A 75 5.36 -10.85 9.46
N LYS A 76 5.89 -10.36 10.59
CA LYS A 76 6.28 -11.20 11.72
C LYS A 76 5.09 -11.91 12.38
N GLN A 77 3.98 -11.19 12.54
CA GLN A 77 2.76 -11.80 13.08
C GLN A 77 2.21 -12.87 12.13
N LEU A 78 2.34 -12.66 10.81
CA LEU A 78 1.87 -13.60 9.80
C LEU A 78 2.77 -14.84 9.66
N ASP A 79 4.09 -14.69 9.86
CA ASP A 79 5.00 -15.84 10.01
C ASP A 79 4.63 -16.67 11.26
N SER A 80 4.34 -16.02 12.39
CA SER A 80 3.84 -16.71 13.59
C SER A 80 2.51 -17.43 13.33
N LEU A 81 1.55 -16.78 12.68
CA LEU A 81 0.26 -17.37 12.31
C LEU A 81 0.44 -18.60 11.41
N TYR A 82 1.32 -18.52 10.40
CA TYR A 82 1.60 -19.66 9.52
C TYR A 82 2.08 -20.87 10.31
N ARG A 83 3.03 -20.68 11.23
CA ARG A 83 3.54 -21.76 12.08
C ARG A 83 2.47 -22.35 13.01
N GLU A 84 1.56 -21.53 13.52
CA GLU A 84 0.42 -21.99 14.32
C GLU A 84 -0.56 -22.83 13.49
N ILE A 85 -0.84 -22.42 12.25
CA ILE A 85 -1.75 -23.12 11.34
C ILE A 85 -1.17 -24.46 10.88
N GLU A 86 0.13 -24.52 10.58
CA GLU A 86 0.81 -25.76 10.20
C GLU A 86 0.88 -26.80 11.34
N ALA A 87 0.79 -26.34 12.60
CA ALA A 87 0.92 -27.21 13.78
C ALA A 87 -0.41 -27.82 14.25
N VAL A 88 -1.55 -27.49 13.62
CA VAL A 88 -2.88 -27.93 14.07
C VAL A 88 -3.53 -28.90 13.07
N ASP A 89 -4.37 -29.80 13.58
CA ASP A 89 -5.08 -30.78 12.76
C ASP A 89 -6.16 -30.14 11.85
N ASN A 90 -6.74 -29.02 12.27
CA ASN A 90 -7.76 -28.29 11.52
C ASN A 90 -7.31 -26.85 11.21
N PRO A 91 -6.40 -26.67 10.22
CA PRO A 91 -5.82 -25.37 9.88
C PRO A 91 -6.86 -24.33 9.47
N LEU A 92 -7.90 -24.76 8.76
CA LEU A 92 -8.92 -23.86 8.22
C LEU A 92 -9.83 -23.29 9.33
N GLU A 93 -10.21 -24.12 10.30
CA GLU A 93 -10.96 -23.66 11.46
C GLU A 93 -10.12 -22.70 12.32
N GLN A 94 -8.82 -23.00 12.49
CA GLN A 94 -7.91 -22.12 13.23
C GLN A 94 -7.73 -20.77 12.52
N LEU A 95 -7.58 -20.77 11.20
CA LEU A 95 -7.49 -19.55 10.39
C LEU A 95 -8.78 -18.71 10.46
N SER A 96 -9.94 -19.35 10.32
CA SER A 96 -11.24 -18.68 10.49
C SER A 96 -11.39 -18.06 11.88
N LYS A 97 -11.00 -18.79 12.94
CA LYS A 97 -10.97 -18.29 14.33
C LYS A 97 -10.04 -17.09 14.49
N TYR A 98 -8.84 -17.14 13.91
CA TYR A 98 -7.91 -16.01 13.92
C TYR A 98 -8.55 -14.75 13.33
N HIS A 99 -9.14 -14.84 12.13
CA HIS A 99 -9.77 -13.70 11.48
C HIS A 99 -11.01 -13.19 12.23
N ALA A 100 -11.84 -14.09 12.77
CA ALA A 100 -12.95 -13.70 13.64
C ALA A 100 -12.46 -12.95 14.90
N GLY A 101 -11.33 -13.39 15.47
CA GLY A 101 -10.67 -12.71 16.58
C GLY A 101 -10.21 -11.29 16.23
N GLN A 102 -9.64 -11.08 15.04
CA GLN A 102 -9.24 -9.75 14.57
C GLN A 102 -10.43 -8.78 14.41
N LEU A 103 -11.62 -9.30 14.10
CA LEU A 103 -12.84 -8.49 14.02
C LEU A 103 -13.40 -8.10 15.39
N ALA A 104 -13.17 -8.93 16.42
CA ALA A 104 -13.62 -8.69 17.78
C ALA A 104 -12.82 -7.58 18.50
N VAL A 105 -11.61 -7.27 18.03
CA VAL A 105 -10.80 -6.16 18.58
C VAL A 105 -11.49 -4.81 18.27
N PRO A 106 -11.79 -3.98 19.29
CA PRO A 106 -12.39 -2.66 19.08
C PRO A 106 -11.51 -1.75 18.21
N ARG A 107 -12.13 -0.92 17.36
CA ARG A 107 -11.43 -0.02 16.43
C ARG A 107 -10.44 0.94 17.11
N GLU A 108 -10.74 1.37 18.33
CA GLU A 108 -9.88 2.26 19.12
C GLU A 108 -8.75 1.51 19.85
N ALA A 109 -8.90 0.19 20.00
CA ALA A 109 -8.00 -0.66 20.76
C ALA A 109 -6.97 -1.37 19.87
N VAL A 110 -6.96 -1.16 18.55
CA VAL A 110 -5.83 -1.55 17.70
C VAL A 110 -4.70 -0.60 18.03
N PRO A 111 -3.71 -0.99 18.85
CA PRO A 111 -2.53 -0.18 18.95
C PRO A 111 -1.91 -0.29 17.56
N LEU A 112 -1.65 0.81 16.87
CA LEU A 112 -0.41 0.86 16.09
C LEU A 112 0.63 0.42 17.13
N ARG A 113 1.08 -0.85 17.08
CA ARG A 113 1.98 -1.43 18.09
C ARG A 113 3.35 -0.78 17.92
N THR A 114 3.42 0.51 18.20
CA THR A 114 4.62 1.30 18.40
C THR A 114 5.10 0.99 19.80
N SER A 115 6.01 0.04 19.88
CA SER A 115 7.03 0.08 20.93
C SER A 115 8.32 -0.51 20.40
N LEU A 116 8.80 0.05 19.28
CA LEU A 116 10.23 0.27 19.17
C LEU A 116 10.53 1.50 20.01
N THR A 117 11.45 1.39 20.97
CA THR A 117 11.86 2.53 21.79
C THR A 117 12.52 3.59 20.89
N GLN A 118 12.47 4.87 21.28
CA GLN A 118 13.12 5.97 20.56
C GLN A 118 14.59 5.63 20.21
N GLN A 119 15.28 4.94 21.13
CA GLN A 119 16.64 4.43 20.95
C GLN A 119 16.79 3.38 19.83
N GLN A 120 15.79 2.52 19.61
CA GLN A 120 15.80 1.54 18.52
C GLN A 120 15.55 2.19 17.16
N ILE A 121 14.71 3.23 17.13
CA ILE A 121 14.46 4.05 15.93
C ILE A 121 15.73 4.81 15.55
N GLU A 122 16.40 5.45 16.52
CA GLU A 122 17.65 6.18 16.32
C GLU A 122 18.78 5.26 15.82
N ARG A 123 18.90 4.03 16.38
CA ARG A 123 19.88 3.04 15.91
C ARG A 123 19.60 2.58 14.47
N ALA A 124 18.33 2.36 14.11
CA ALA A 124 17.95 2.01 12.76
C ALA A 124 18.23 3.15 11.77
N GLN A 125 17.96 4.40 12.14
CA GLN A 125 18.26 5.58 11.34
C GLN A 125 19.77 5.80 11.16
N GLN A 126 20.57 5.60 12.21
CA GLN A 126 22.03 5.66 12.12
C GLN A 126 22.61 4.56 11.23
N ALA A 127 22.03 3.36 11.23
CA ALA A 127 22.43 2.28 10.33
C ALA A 127 22.08 2.58 8.86
N VAL A 128 20.91 3.17 8.61
CA VAL A 128 20.47 3.60 7.26
C VAL A 128 21.35 4.73 6.72
N ASN A 129 21.74 5.70 7.56
CA ASN A 129 22.62 6.79 7.15
C ASN A 129 24.05 6.33 6.78
N ARG A 130 24.51 5.18 7.30
CA ARG A 130 25.79 4.57 6.92
C ARG A 130 25.72 3.84 5.56
N LEU A 131 24.53 3.55 5.05
CA LEU A 131 24.30 2.84 3.80
C LEU A 131 23.84 3.76 2.65
N ALA A 132 23.58 5.04 2.93
CA ALA A 132 23.03 6.01 1.98
C ALA A 132 24.07 6.61 1.01
N ASP A 133 25.28 6.05 0.92
CA ASP A 133 26.36 6.54 0.04
C ASP A 133 26.28 5.95 -1.39
N SER A 134 25.12 5.43 -1.80
CA SER A 134 24.88 5.03 -3.20
C SER A 134 23.53 5.53 -3.68
N SER A 135 23.60 6.55 -4.52
CA SER A 135 22.47 7.28 -5.07
C SER A 135 21.68 6.45 -6.07
N LYS A 136 20.36 6.39 -5.90
CA LYS A 136 19.33 6.43 -6.96
C LYS A 136 17.95 6.47 -6.31
N VAL A 137 17.37 7.67 -6.21
CA VAL A 137 16.04 7.90 -5.65
C VAL A 137 15.04 7.99 -6.80
N VAL A 138 14.09 7.06 -6.84
CA VAL A 138 12.89 7.12 -7.69
C VAL A 138 11.71 7.62 -6.84
N ILE A 139 10.99 8.63 -7.33
CA ILE A 139 9.95 9.38 -6.60
C ILE A 139 8.56 9.03 -7.15
N ILE A 140 7.67 8.46 -6.33
CA ILE A 140 6.22 8.22 -6.58
C ILE A 140 5.56 8.13 -5.18
N GLU A 141 4.42 8.72 -4.78
CA GLU A 141 3.42 9.66 -5.33
C GLU A 141 2.70 10.41 -4.18
N LYS A 142 1.92 11.45 -4.53
CA LYS A 142 0.85 12.09 -3.73
C LYS A 142 -0.39 12.30 -4.62
N PRO A 143 -1.61 12.43 -4.06
CA PRO A 143 -2.85 12.56 -4.82
C PRO A 143 -2.99 13.92 -5.51
N VAL A 144 -3.78 13.90 -6.59
CA VAL A 144 -3.94 14.88 -7.69
C VAL A 144 -4.55 16.24 -7.29
N GLU A 145 -4.94 16.47 -6.03
CA GLU A 145 -5.67 17.68 -5.64
C GLU A 145 -4.88 19.01 -5.70
N LEU A 146 -3.54 18.98 -5.71
CA LEU A 146 -2.75 20.20 -5.52
C LEU A 146 -2.45 21.01 -6.80
N VAL A 147 -2.71 20.46 -8.00
CA VAL A 147 -2.32 21.13 -9.27
C VAL A 147 -3.46 21.93 -9.91
N LEU A 148 -4.72 21.71 -9.49
CA LEU A 148 -5.87 22.40 -10.08
C LEU A 148 -6.20 23.75 -9.43
N ARG A 149 -5.56 24.11 -8.31
CA ARG A 149 -5.67 25.46 -7.73
C ARG A 149 -4.45 26.28 -8.14
N GLY A 150 -4.53 26.84 -9.34
CA GLY A 150 -3.53 27.77 -9.85
C GLY A 150 -3.47 29.04 -9.00
N GLU A 151 -2.32 29.27 -8.39
CA GLU A 151 -1.76 30.62 -8.26
C GLU A 151 -0.36 30.57 -8.88
N PRO A 152 -0.06 31.41 -9.88
CA PRO A 152 1.26 31.40 -10.51
C PRO A 152 2.21 32.22 -9.64
N ASP A 153 3.03 31.55 -8.83
CA ASP A 153 4.23 32.19 -8.32
C ASP A 153 5.32 32.07 -9.38
N SER A 154 5.43 33.11 -10.20
CA SER A 154 6.51 33.30 -11.15
C SER A 154 7.81 33.58 -10.37
N GLY A 155 8.53 32.51 -10.03
CA GLY A 155 9.84 32.57 -9.39
C GLY A 155 10.72 31.40 -9.83
N ASP A 156 11.75 31.73 -10.63
CA ASP A 156 12.95 30.99 -11.00
C ASP A 156 13.02 29.47 -10.74
N ILE A 157 13.08 28.72 -11.85
CA ILE A 157 13.35 27.28 -11.90
C ILE A 157 14.83 27.03 -11.57
N GLU A 158 15.17 27.02 -10.28
CA GLU A 158 16.45 26.47 -9.80
C GLU A 158 16.23 25.28 -8.86
N LYS A 159 16.62 24.11 -9.37
CA LYS A 159 17.08 22.89 -8.66
C LYS A 159 16.78 22.81 -7.15
N SER A 160 15.54 22.48 -6.78
CA SER A 160 15.21 22.09 -5.41
C SER A 160 15.56 20.60 -5.16
N HIS A 161 16.81 20.36 -4.75
CA HIS A 161 17.18 19.11 -4.09
C HIS A 161 16.69 19.13 -2.63
N ASN A 162 15.90 18.11 -2.24
CA ASN A 162 15.59 17.76 -0.84
C ASN A 162 15.16 18.92 0.07
N SER A 163 14.00 19.53 -0.19
CA SER A 163 13.35 20.34 0.84
C SER A 163 12.81 19.42 1.96
N PRO A 164 13.22 19.58 3.24
CA PRO A 164 12.81 18.72 4.35
C PRO A 164 11.28 18.65 4.54
N ASP A 165 10.56 19.67 4.05
CA ASP A 165 9.10 19.76 4.06
C ASP A 165 8.42 18.73 3.13
N LEU A 166 9.05 18.33 2.02
CA LEU A 166 8.44 17.34 1.13
C LEU A 166 8.47 15.94 1.76
N ASN A 167 9.62 15.56 2.33
CA ASN A 167 9.80 14.26 2.98
C ASN A 167 8.91 14.09 4.21
N SER A 168 8.77 15.13 5.04
CA SER A 168 7.88 15.10 6.20
C SER A 168 6.42 14.93 5.79
N ARG A 169 5.97 15.63 4.75
CA ARG A 169 4.60 15.48 4.23
C ARG A 169 4.35 14.12 3.58
N LEU A 170 5.36 13.51 2.94
CA LEU A 170 5.26 12.15 2.40
C LEU A 170 5.14 11.12 3.52
N GLN A 171 5.95 11.24 4.57
CA GLN A 171 5.86 10.39 5.76
C GLN A 171 4.50 10.52 6.44
N ALA A 172 4.00 11.75 6.61
CA ALA A 172 2.66 11.98 7.17
C ALA A 172 1.54 11.36 6.31
N SER A 173 1.68 11.39 4.97
CA SER A 173 0.72 10.71 4.09
C SER A 173 0.78 9.20 4.26
N LEU A 174 1.97 8.61 4.27
CA LEU A 174 2.16 7.16 4.43
C LEU A 174 1.66 6.67 5.80
N ALA A 175 1.85 7.46 6.86
CA ALA A 175 1.32 7.16 8.19
C ALA A 175 -0.22 7.17 8.21
N ARG A 176 -0.85 8.14 7.51
CA ARG A 176 -2.31 8.16 7.32
C ARG A 176 -2.79 6.93 6.56
N ASP A 177 -2.13 6.57 5.46
CA ASP A 177 -2.47 5.39 4.66
C ASP A 177 -2.32 4.10 5.48
N THR A 178 -1.22 3.97 6.23
CA THR A 178 -0.98 2.85 7.14
C THR A 178 -2.09 2.71 8.17
N ARG A 179 -2.46 3.82 8.81
CA ARG A 179 -3.57 3.83 9.78
C ARG A 179 -4.90 3.45 9.13
N TYR A 180 -5.17 3.94 7.91
CA TYR A 180 -6.37 3.59 7.19
C TYR A 180 -6.42 2.10 6.82
N ASN A 181 -5.28 1.54 6.38
CA ASN A 181 -5.15 0.13 6.07
C ASN A 181 -5.47 -0.73 7.31
N GLU A 182 -4.85 -0.43 8.44
CA GLU A 182 -5.00 -1.20 9.68
C GLU A 182 -6.42 -1.10 10.28
N LEU A 183 -7.04 0.08 10.25
CA LEU A 183 -8.33 0.29 10.90
C LEU A 183 -9.53 -0.10 10.02
N HIS A 184 -9.42 0.05 8.69
CA HIS A 184 -10.55 -0.10 7.78
C HIS A 184 -10.36 -1.28 6.82
N ARG A 185 -9.32 -1.26 6.00
CA ARG A 185 -9.15 -2.24 4.91
C ARG A 185 -8.86 -3.65 5.44
N ARG A 186 -8.00 -3.77 6.45
CA ARG A 186 -7.69 -5.04 7.11
C ARG A 186 -8.93 -5.70 7.71
N ARG A 187 -9.87 -4.92 8.24
CA ARG A 187 -11.15 -5.48 8.73
C ARG A 187 -12.01 -6.04 7.62
N GLN A 188 -12.10 -5.38 6.47
CA GLN A 188 -12.83 -5.92 5.30
C GLN A 188 -12.20 -7.24 4.83
N ILE A 189 -10.87 -7.30 4.80
CA ILE A 189 -10.11 -8.52 4.49
C ILE A 189 -10.40 -9.62 5.52
N HIS A 190 -10.30 -9.34 6.82
CA HIS A 190 -10.60 -10.33 7.85
C HIS A 190 -12.05 -10.80 7.80
N GLN A 191 -13.00 -9.94 7.47
CA GLN A 191 -14.39 -10.35 7.27
C GLN A 191 -14.52 -11.35 6.11
N GLN A 192 -13.80 -11.11 5.02
CA GLN A 192 -13.79 -12.02 3.86
C GLN A 192 -13.06 -13.33 4.17
N LEU A 193 -11.93 -13.29 4.87
CA LEU A 193 -11.12 -14.47 5.19
C LEU A 193 -11.65 -15.27 6.39
N ALA A 194 -12.56 -14.71 7.20
CA ALA A 194 -13.20 -15.44 8.28
C ALA A 194 -14.11 -16.58 7.79
N THR A 195 -14.44 -16.63 6.50
CA THR A 195 -15.12 -17.79 5.91
C THR A 195 -14.25 -19.03 6.07
N ALA A 196 -14.80 -20.13 6.59
CA ALA A 196 -14.10 -21.41 6.71
C ALA A 196 -13.96 -22.09 5.34
N ASN A 197 -13.25 -21.45 4.40
CA ASN A 197 -12.93 -21.96 3.09
C ASN A 197 -11.54 -21.46 2.65
N TRP A 198 -10.77 -22.33 1.99
CA TRP A 198 -9.51 -21.91 1.40
C TRP A 198 -9.75 -20.99 0.21
N LEU A 199 -9.11 -19.83 0.22
CA LEU A 199 -9.18 -18.84 -0.85
C LEU A 199 -7.81 -18.69 -1.49
N THR A 200 -7.78 -18.44 -2.79
CA THR A 200 -6.54 -18.20 -3.54
C THR A 200 -6.50 -16.74 -4.02
N PRO A 201 -5.32 -16.21 -4.38
CA PRO A 201 -5.21 -14.87 -4.94
C PRO A 201 -6.16 -14.65 -6.13
N GLN A 202 -6.30 -15.65 -7.02
CA GLN A 202 -7.15 -15.55 -8.22
C GLN A 202 -8.62 -15.29 -7.88
N LEU A 203 -9.13 -15.84 -6.78
CA LEU A 203 -10.51 -15.64 -6.33
C LEU A 203 -10.69 -14.28 -5.65
N LEU A 204 -9.64 -13.76 -4.99
CA LEU A 204 -9.73 -12.57 -4.16
C LEU A 204 -9.31 -11.29 -4.86
N THR A 205 -8.41 -11.33 -5.85
CA THR A 205 -7.80 -10.14 -6.44
C THR A 205 -8.83 -9.15 -6.97
N LYS A 206 -9.81 -9.60 -7.75
CA LYS A 206 -10.83 -8.69 -8.31
C LYS A 206 -11.67 -8.02 -7.22
N TRP A 207 -12.14 -8.81 -6.26
CA TRP A 207 -12.90 -8.30 -5.11
C TRP A 207 -12.07 -7.33 -4.26
N LEU A 208 -10.83 -7.69 -3.93
CA LEU A 208 -9.94 -6.87 -3.10
C LEU A 208 -9.70 -5.50 -3.77
N TYR A 209 -9.39 -5.50 -5.05
CA TYR A 209 -9.11 -4.27 -5.77
C TYR A 209 -10.34 -3.38 -5.86
N ARG A 210 -11.52 -3.95 -6.13
CA ARG A 210 -12.78 -3.19 -6.20
C ARG A 210 -13.27 -2.69 -4.84
N GLU A 211 -13.43 -3.59 -3.86
CA GLU A 211 -14.14 -3.31 -2.60
C GLU A 211 -13.24 -2.75 -1.48
N VAL A 212 -11.94 -3.05 -1.52
CA VAL A 212 -11.00 -2.69 -0.44
C VAL A 212 -10.03 -1.58 -0.86
N LEU A 213 -9.52 -1.65 -2.09
CA LEU A 213 -8.58 -0.66 -2.62
C LEU A 213 -9.25 0.45 -3.43
N ASN A 214 -10.57 0.36 -3.67
CA ASN A 214 -11.34 1.30 -4.49
C ASN A 214 -10.71 1.52 -5.87
N THR A 215 -10.28 0.42 -6.49
CA THR A 215 -9.61 0.39 -7.78
C THR A 215 -10.17 -0.78 -8.57
N ASP A 216 -11.32 -0.61 -9.20
CA ASP A 216 -11.89 -1.69 -10.00
C ASP A 216 -10.95 -2.04 -11.17
N LEU A 217 -10.62 -3.32 -11.31
CA LEU A 217 -9.76 -3.82 -12.38
C LEU A 217 -10.48 -3.83 -13.73
N ASP A 218 -11.81 -3.85 -13.72
CA ASP A 218 -12.62 -3.79 -14.93
C ASP A 218 -12.98 -2.36 -15.35
N ASP A 219 -12.64 -1.33 -14.56
CA ASP A 219 -12.98 0.05 -14.92
C ASP A 219 -12.15 0.51 -16.13
N PRO A 220 -12.78 0.76 -17.30
CA PRO A 220 -12.07 1.19 -18.50
C PRO A 220 -11.43 2.57 -18.34
N TYR A 221 -11.90 3.38 -17.39
CA TYR A 221 -11.35 4.70 -17.09
C TYR A 221 -10.27 4.65 -16.01
N LEU A 222 -9.95 3.47 -15.47
CA LEU A 222 -8.90 3.25 -14.49
C LEU A 222 -9.03 4.11 -13.22
N GLY A 223 -10.24 4.48 -12.83
CA GLY A 223 -10.56 5.35 -11.71
C GLY A 223 -10.51 6.85 -12.05
N THR A 224 -10.28 7.22 -13.31
CA THR A 224 -10.16 8.63 -13.73
C THR A 224 -11.45 9.20 -14.31
N ARG A 225 -12.54 8.43 -14.34
CA ARG A 225 -13.82 8.85 -14.94
C ARG A 225 -14.31 10.19 -14.38
N GLU A 226 -14.37 10.34 -13.06
CA GLU A 226 -14.83 11.60 -12.45
C GLU A 226 -13.94 12.77 -12.83
N VAL A 227 -12.62 12.59 -12.86
CA VAL A 227 -11.67 13.64 -13.24
C VAL A 227 -11.75 13.99 -14.73
N LEU A 228 -11.97 13.00 -15.59
CA LEU A 228 -12.05 13.20 -17.05
C LEU A 228 -13.38 13.85 -17.48
N PHE A 229 -14.45 13.62 -16.73
CA PHE A 229 -15.81 14.01 -17.14
C PHE A 229 -16.51 14.98 -16.20
N SER A 230 -15.90 15.41 -15.09
CA SER A 230 -16.49 16.37 -14.13
C SER A 230 -16.96 17.66 -14.79
N ASP A 231 -16.19 18.13 -15.77
CA ASP A 231 -16.40 19.41 -16.44
C ASP A 231 -16.70 19.23 -17.94
N TYR A 232 -17.08 18.01 -18.37
CA TYR A 232 -17.32 17.72 -19.78
C TYR A 232 -18.70 18.22 -20.21
N PRO A 233 -18.79 19.25 -21.09
CA PRO A 233 -20.04 19.97 -21.35
C PRO A 233 -21.11 19.16 -22.11
N PHE A 234 -20.81 17.93 -22.52
CA PHE A 234 -21.73 17.04 -23.24
C PHE A 234 -22.03 15.73 -22.47
N ALA A 235 -21.74 15.69 -21.16
CA ALA A 235 -21.95 14.48 -20.37
C ALA A 235 -23.43 14.03 -20.28
N ASP A 236 -24.39 14.94 -20.52
CA ASP A 236 -25.83 14.69 -20.40
C ASP A 236 -26.57 14.38 -21.73
N ASP A 237 -25.90 14.40 -22.90
CA ASP A 237 -26.56 14.25 -24.21
C ASP A 237 -26.93 12.79 -24.58
N GLY A 238 -27.05 11.89 -23.59
CA GLY A 238 -27.19 10.45 -23.80
C GLY A 238 -28.18 9.72 -22.88
N ARG A 239 -29.24 10.39 -22.41
CA ARG A 239 -30.39 9.72 -21.77
C ARG A 239 -31.64 9.76 -22.63
#